data_AF-A0A1Z5HVZ3-F1
#
_entry.id   AF-A0A1Z5HVZ3-F1
#
_cell.length_a   1.000
_cell.length_b   1.000
_cell.length_c   1.000
_cell.angle_alpha   90.00
_cell.angle_beta   90.00
_cell.angle_gamma   90.00
#
_symmetry.space_group_name_H-M   'P 1'
#
loop_
_entity.id
_entity.type
_entity.pdbx_description
1 polymer ?
#
loop_
_entity_poly.entity_id
_entity_poly.type
_entity_poly.pdbx_seq_one_letter_code
_entity_poly.pdbx_strand_id
1 'polypeptide(L)' 'MEELAKVLGKVLKRPSWLRVPGFALRLSFGEMADMLLTGQRVLPVKLQEKGYRFKYPVVEEALKASLLNQVLVNRL' A
#
# COMPACT_ATOMS: atom_id res chain seq x y z
N MET A 1 6.63 5.52 0.79
CA MET A 1 5.57 5.36 -0.22
C MET A 1 6.07 4.82 -1.56
N GLU A 2 7.26 5.19 -2.05
CA GLU A 2 7.75 4.73 -3.36
C GLU A 2 7.85 3.20 -3.49
N GLU A 3 8.36 2.50 -2.47
CA GLU A 3 8.46 1.04 -2.48
C GLU A 3 7.09 0.36 -2.59
N LEU A 4 6.11 0.82 -1.80
CA LEU A 4 4.73 0.32 -1.87
C LEU A 4 4.13 0.54 -3.26
N ALA A 5 4.28 1.73 -3.83
CA ALA A 5 3.78 2.07 -5.16
C ALA A 5 4.42 1.19 -6.25
N LYS A 6 5.73 0.91 -6.13
CA LYS A 6 6.47 0.03 -7.04
C LYS A 6 5.96 -1.42 -6.97
N VAL A 7 5.81 -1.97 -5.77
CA VAL A 7 5.30 -3.33 -5.57
C VAL A 7 3.85 -3.45 -6.04
N LEU A 8 3.02 -2.46 -5.73
CA LEU A 8 1.63 -2.39 -6.21
C LEU A 8 1.55 -2.41 -7.74
N GLY A 9 2.35 -1.57 -8.41
CA GLY A 9 2.39 -1.54 -9.88
C GLY A 9 2.86 -2.85 -10.50
N LYS A 10 3.82 -3.53 -9.85
CA LYS A 10 4.28 -4.88 -10.24
C LYS A 10 3.15 -5.91 -10.08
N VAL A 11 2.44 -5.93 -8.95
CA VAL A 11 1.35 -6.86 -8.67
C VAL A 11 0.18 -6.67 -9.65
N LEU A 12 -0.19 -5.43 -9.94
CA LEU A 12 -1.29 -5.09 -10.84
C LEU A 12 -0.91 -5.15 -12.33
N LYS A 13 0.36 -5.42 -12.68
CA LYS A 13 0.90 -5.30 -14.04
C LYS A 13 0.66 -3.90 -14.67
N ARG A 14 0.65 -2.86 -13.84
CA ARG A 14 0.46 -1.45 -14.24
C ARG A 14 1.58 -0.60 -13.63
N PRO A 15 2.69 -0.32 -14.35
CA PRO A 15 3.86 0.32 -13.76
C PRO A 15 3.55 1.72 -13.19
N SER A 16 4.01 1.98 -11.96
CA SER A 16 3.77 3.22 -11.20
C SER A 16 4.87 4.27 -11.43
N TRP A 17 5.04 4.70 -12.68
CA TRP A 17 6.03 5.67 -13.13
C TRP A 17 5.71 7.14 -12.82
N LEU A 18 4.42 7.50 -12.70
CA LEU A 18 4.00 8.89 -12.47
C LEU A 18 4.01 9.19 -10.96
N ARG A 19 4.89 10.10 -10.54
CA ARG A 19 4.85 10.66 -9.17
C ARG A 19 3.77 11.74 -9.08
N VAL A 20 2.85 11.61 -8.13
CA VAL A 20 1.85 12.65 -7.87
C VAL A 20 2.49 13.76 -7.02
N PRO A 21 2.49 15.02 -7.46
CA PRO A 21 3.01 16.13 -6.68
C PRO A 21 2.20 16.38 -5.40
N GLY A 22 2.87 16.78 -4.31
CA GLY A 22 2.21 17.01 -3.04
C GLY A 22 1.17 18.14 -3.07
N PHE A 23 1.41 19.20 -3.86
CA PHE A 23 0.43 20.28 -4.02
C PHE A 23 -0.86 19.80 -4.69
N ALA A 24 -0.78 18.86 -5.64
CA ALA A 24 -1.95 18.30 -6.31
C ALA A 24 -2.81 17.51 -5.30
N LEU A 25 -2.18 16.78 -4.39
CA LEU A 25 -2.88 16.08 -3.29
C LEU A 25 -3.51 17.08 -2.31
N ARG A 26 -2.80 18.15 -1.94
CA ARG A 26 -3.33 19.22 -1.07
C ARG A 26 -4.54 19.93 -1.69
N LEU A 27 -4.53 20.16 -3.00
CA LEU A 27 -5.67 20.76 -3.70
C LEU A 27 -6.90 19.83 -3.73
N SER A 28 -6.69 18.52 -3.92
CA SER A 28 -7.79 17.55 -4.00
C SER A 28 -8.37 17.15 -2.63
N PHE A 29 -7.51 17.00 -1.61
CA PHE A 29 -7.88 16.45 -0.30
C PHE A 29 -7.77 17.46 0.87
N GLY A 30 -7.38 18.70 0.60
CA GLY A 30 -7.20 19.73 1.63
C GLY A 30 -6.18 19.34 2.69
N GLU A 31 -6.50 19.61 3.95
CA GLU A 31 -5.64 19.30 5.11
C GLU A 31 -5.43 17.78 5.31
N MET A 32 -6.36 16.93 4.86
CA MET A 32 -6.20 15.47 4.94
C MET A 32 -5.06 14.95 4.05
N ALA A 33 -4.61 15.74 3.06
CA ALA A 33 -3.45 15.39 2.25
C ALA A 33 -2.19 15.19 3.08
N ASP A 34 -2.05 15.91 4.21
CA ASP A 34 -0.86 15.77 5.06
C ASP A 34 -0.75 14.37 5.68
N MET A 35 -1.86 13.70 5.97
CA MET A 35 -1.83 12.30 6.42
C MET A 35 -1.36 11.33 5.32
N LEU A 36 -1.63 11.63 4.05
CA LEU A 36 -1.21 10.81 2.91
C LEU A 36 0.23 11.10 2.48
N LEU A 37 0.66 12.36 2.63
CA LEU A 37 2.01 12.82 2.33
C LEU A 37 3.01 12.39 3.40
N THR A 38 2.54 12.14 4.62
CA THR A 38 3.38 11.62 5.71
C THR A 38 3.33 10.11 5.77
N GLY A 39 4.47 9.51 6.11
CA GLY A 39 4.60 8.06 6.31
C GLY A 39 4.93 7.75 7.76
N GLN A 40 4.29 6.73 8.32
CA GLN A 40 4.61 6.24 9.66
C GLN A 40 5.39 4.92 9.56
N ARG A 41 6.57 4.87 10.18
CA ARG A 41 7.37 3.63 10.29
C ARG A 41 7.01 2.91 11.58
N VAL A 42 6.08 1.96 11.51
CA VAL A 42 5.61 1.18 12.66
C VAL A 42 6.27 -0.20 12.68
N LEU A 43 6.81 -0.59 13.84
CA LEU A 43 7.39 -1.92 14.06
C LEU A 43 6.48 -2.77 14.96
N PRO A 44 6.17 -4.02 14.59
CA PRO A 44 5.21 -4.86 15.30
C PRO A 44 5.81 -5.59 16.52
N VAL A 45 6.61 -4.91 17.34
CA VAL A 45 7.40 -5.51 18.44
C VAL A 45 6.51 -6.30 19.42
N LYS A 46 5.44 -5.67 19.92
CA LYS A 46 4.51 -6.31 20.87
C LYS A 46 3.79 -7.54 20.31
N LEU A 47 3.55 -7.58 18.99
CA LEU A 47 2.91 -8.73 18.33
C LEU A 47 3.90 -9.89 18.20
N GLN A 48 5.15 -9.57 17.84
CA GLN A 48 6.24 -10.55 17.75
C GLN A 48 6.55 -11.18 19.12
N GLU A 49 6.63 -10.37 20.18
CA GLU A 49 6.84 -10.84 21.56
C GLU A 49 5.74 -11.79 22.04
N LYS A 50 4.50 -11.56 21.59
CA LYS A 50 3.35 -12.43 21.90
C LYS A 50 3.23 -13.65 20.98
N GLY A 51 4.22 -13.89 20.12
CA GLY A 51 4.25 -15.04 19.21
C GLY A 51 3.24 -14.97 18.06
N TYR A 52 2.70 -13.79 17.75
CA TYR A 52 1.78 -13.63 16.63
C TYR A 52 2.49 -13.88 15.30
N ARG A 53 1.94 -14.79 14.49
CA ARG A 53 2.45 -15.10 13.15
C ARG A 53 1.61 -14.38 12.10
N PHE A 54 2.24 -13.45 11.39
CA PHE A 54 1.61 -12.76 10.27
C PHE A 54 1.33 -13.75 9.13
N LYS A 55 0.07 -13.77 8.65
CA LYS A 55 -0.33 -14.56 7.48
C LYS A 55 0.41 -14.14 6.21
N TYR A 56 0.68 -12.85 6.07
CA TYR A 56 1.44 -12.26 4.97
C TYR A 56 2.53 -11.35 5.55
N PRO A 57 3.72 -11.89 5.86
CA PRO A 57 4.82 -11.10 6.41
C PRO A 57 5.43 -10.14 5.37
N VAL A 58 5.22 -10.41 4.09
CA VAL A 58 5.75 -9.62 2.97
C VAL A 58 4.60 -8.88 2.26
N VAL A 59 4.79 -7.59 2.01
CA VAL A 59 3.77 -6.72 1.40
C VAL A 59 3.29 -7.20 0.02
N GLU A 60 4.20 -7.78 -0.78
CA GLU A 60 3.87 -8.32 -2.11
C GLU A 60 2.83 -9.45 -2.01
N GLU A 61 2.96 -10.33 -1.02
CA GLU A 61 2.04 -11.45 -0.80
C GLU A 61 0.66 -10.95 -0.36
N ALA A 62 0.63 -9.99 0.57
CA ALA A 62 -0.61 -9.36 1.04
C ALA A 62 -1.36 -8.67 -0.11
N LEU A 63 -0.63 -7.96 -0.98
CA LEU A 63 -1.19 -7.26 -2.14
C LEU A 63 -1.73 -8.25 -3.18
N LYS A 64 -1.00 -9.32 -3.49
CA LYS A 64 -1.47 -10.38 -4.40
C LYS A 64 -2.76 -11.01 -3.88
N ALA A 65 -2.80 -11.38 -2.60
CA ALA A 65 -3.97 -11.99 -1.99
C ALA A 65 -5.20 -11.06 -2.01
N SER A 66 -5.02 -9.78 -1.72
CA SER A 66 -6.13 -8.83 -1.60
C SER A 66 -6.64 -8.34 -2.97
N LEU A 67 -5.75 -8.10 -3.92
CA LEU A 67 -6.09 -7.44 -5.19
C LEU A 67 -6.40 -8.42 -6.31
N LEU A 68 -5.70 -9.57 -6.39
CA LEU A 68 -5.97 -10.54 -7.47
C LEU A 68 -7.32 -11.24 -7.27
N ASN A 69 -7.76 -11.41 -6.02
CA ASN A 69 -9.08 -11.97 -5.73
C ASN A 69 -10.21 -11.00 -6.14
N GLN A 70 -10.02 -9.69 -5.94
CA GLN A 70 -10.99 -8.65 -6.33
C GLN A 70 -11.06 -8.44 -7.85
N VAL A 71 -9.92 -8.47 -8.55
CA VAL A 71 -9.87 -8.27 -10.02
C VAL A 71 -10.51 -9.44 -10.78
N LEU A 72 -10.51 -10.65 -10.23
CA LEU A 72 -11.20 -11.80 -10.82
C LEU A 72 -12.71 -11.75 -10.58
N VAL A 73 -13.17 -11.27 -9.42
CA VAL A 73 -14.59 -11.10 -9.11
C VAL A 73 -15.23 -9.99 -9.96
N ASN A 74 -14.51 -8.90 -10.23
CA ASN A 74 -15.02 -7.75 -10.99
C ASN A 74 -14.92 -7.92 -12.53
N ARG A 75 -14.68 -9.15 -13.02
CA ARG A 75 -14.65 -9.54 -14.44
C ARG A 75 -15.75 -10.55 -14.82
N LEU A 76 -16.62 -10.90 -13.87
CA LEU A 76 -17.88 -11.63 -14.08
C LEU A 76 -19.04 -10.65 -13.86
#